data_AF-A0A1X0FSL2-F1
#
_entry.id   AF-A0A1X0FSL2-F1
#
_cell.length_a   1.000
_cell.length_b   1.000
_cell.length_c   1.000
_cell.angle_alpha   90.00
_cell.angle_beta   90.00
_cell.angle_gamma   90.00
#
_symmetry.space_group_name_H-M   'P 1'
#
loop_
_entity.id
_entity.type
_entity.pdbx_description
1 polymer ?
#
loop_
_entity_poly.entity_id
_entity_poly.type
_entity_poly.pdbx_seq_one_letter_code
_entity_poly.pdbx_strand_id
1 'polypeptide(L)'
;MTDESRPFRAEIEEILVNRSSTRFGKVAAGMKRGLSDAEMAQEAVAAGEPIRADSVAAVRRIVRLSLDDELVTAPSEAEEQANLFRELLNHHCSPGLLQHITSRLTRLQAVGPNVKLTPLGAGHLGANAASQREKLPPLCPVCNQFHSGECL
;
A
#
# COMPACT_ATOMS: atom_id res chain seq x y z
N MET A 1 -26.00 1.45 -0.16
CA MET A 1 -25.40 2.73 0.26
C MET A 1 -24.00 2.76 -0.31
N THR A 2 -23.78 3.52 -1.38
CA THR A 2 -22.42 3.76 -1.88
C THR A 2 -21.67 4.55 -0.81
N ASP A 3 -20.52 4.04 -0.37
CA ASP A 3 -19.64 4.73 0.57
C ASP A 3 -18.90 5.87 -0.16
N GLU A 4 -19.67 6.87 -0.61
CA GLU A 4 -19.18 8.09 -1.29
C GLU A 4 -18.14 8.84 -0.43
N SER A 5 -18.11 8.57 0.88
CA SER A 5 -17.17 9.19 1.82
C SER A 5 -15.73 8.70 1.63
N ARG A 6 -15.53 7.50 1.07
CA ARG A 6 -14.21 6.87 0.89
C ARG A 6 -14.12 6.22 -0.49
N PRO A 7 -14.14 7.03 -1.57
CA PRO A 7 -14.28 6.55 -2.95
C PRO A 7 -13.16 5.60 -3.39
N PHE A 8 -12.00 5.65 -2.73
CA PHE A 8 -10.83 4.84 -3.06
C PHE A 8 -10.59 3.66 -2.12
N ARG A 9 -11.41 3.49 -1.07
CA ARG A 9 -11.20 2.44 -0.07
C ARG A 9 -11.15 1.04 -0.69
N ALA A 10 -12.10 0.74 -1.57
CA ALA A 10 -12.19 -0.56 -2.22
C ALA A 10 -10.95 -0.85 -3.09
N GLU A 11 -10.51 0.13 -3.88
CA GLU A 11 -9.34 -0.01 -4.76
C GLU A 11 -8.05 -0.17 -3.94
N ILE A 12 -7.87 0.62 -2.88
CA ILE A 12 -6.71 0.49 -1.97
C ILE A 12 -6.70 -0.88 -1.30
N GLU A 13 -7.84 -1.32 -0.77
CA GLU A 13 -7.97 -2.63 -0.12
C GLU A 13 -7.67 -3.78 -1.09
N GLU A 14 -8.17 -3.70 -2.33
CA GLU A 14 -7.88 -4.68 -3.38
C GLU A 14 -6.39 -4.75 -3.71
N ILE A 15 -5.74 -3.59 -3.94
CA ILE A 15 -4.30 -3.53 -4.23
C ILE A 15 -3.50 -4.17 -3.10
N LEU A 16 -3.80 -3.82 -1.83
CA LEU A 16 -3.06 -4.34 -0.68
C LEU A 16 -3.27 -5.86 -0.49
N VAL A 17 -4.52 -6.33 -0.56
CA VAL A 17 -4.84 -7.75 -0.32
C VAL A 17 -4.24 -8.65 -1.40
N ASN A 18 -4.20 -8.19 -2.65
CA ASN A 18 -3.56 -8.92 -3.76
C ASN A 18 -2.03 -8.98 -3.64
N ARG A 19 -1.43 -8.28 -2.67
CA ARG A 19 0.03 -8.19 -2.45
C ARG A 19 0.40 -8.62 -1.04
N SER A 20 0.01 -9.84 -0.68
CA SER A 20 0.30 -10.48 0.62
C SER A 20 1.80 -10.75 0.91
N SER A 21 2.72 -10.28 0.08
CA SER A 21 4.16 -10.32 0.34
C SER A 21 4.66 -9.09 1.11
N THR A 22 3.98 -7.95 1.00
CA THR A 22 4.35 -6.69 1.67
C THR A 22 3.83 -6.65 3.10
N ARG A 23 4.43 -5.82 3.96
CA ARG A 23 3.96 -5.66 5.35
C ARG A 23 2.52 -5.13 5.41
N PHE A 24 2.16 -4.17 4.55
CA PHE A 24 0.83 -3.61 4.52
C PHE A 24 -0.17 -4.60 3.93
N GLY A 25 0.21 -5.34 2.87
CA GLY A 25 -0.63 -6.36 2.26
C GLY A 25 -0.89 -7.56 3.17
N LYS A 26 0.12 -8.05 3.90
CA LYS A 26 -0.06 -9.10 4.93
C LYS A 26 -1.06 -8.70 5.99
N VAL A 27 -0.94 -7.47 6.49
CA VAL A 27 -1.84 -6.93 7.51
C VAL A 27 -3.24 -6.69 6.96
N ALA A 28 -3.37 -6.13 5.75
CA ALA A 28 -4.66 -5.94 5.09
C ALA A 28 -5.38 -7.28 4.85
N ALA A 29 -4.65 -8.31 4.39
CA ALA A 29 -5.19 -9.65 4.19
C ALA A 29 -5.66 -10.29 5.50
N GLY A 30 -4.89 -10.18 6.59
CA GLY A 30 -5.31 -10.66 7.89
C GLY A 30 -6.50 -9.86 8.46
N MET A 31 -6.57 -8.55 8.22
CA MET A 31 -7.70 -7.70 8.64
C MET A 31 -8.99 -8.15 7.93
N LYS A 32 -8.91 -8.40 6.62
CA LYS A 32 -10.03 -8.92 5.82
C LYS A 32 -10.50 -10.29 6.29
N ARG A 33 -9.59 -11.11 6.82
CA ARG A 33 -9.87 -12.41 7.45
C ARG A 33 -10.35 -12.32 8.91
N GLY A 34 -10.38 -11.14 9.51
CA GLY A 34 -10.82 -10.94 10.89
C GLY A 34 -9.78 -11.32 11.96
N LEU A 35 -8.51 -11.45 11.60
CA LEU A 35 -7.46 -11.85 12.56
C LEU A 35 -7.11 -10.73 13.54
N SER A 36 -6.75 -11.11 14.76
CA SER A 36 -6.08 -10.29 15.76
C SER A 36 -4.59 -10.07 15.43
N ASP A 37 -3.96 -9.11 16.13
CA ASP A 37 -2.53 -8.83 15.95
C ASP A 37 -1.65 -10.00 16.38
N ALA A 38 -2.09 -10.74 17.40
CA ALA A 38 -1.40 -11.94 17.88
C ALA A 38 -1.47 -13.09 16.86
N GLU A 39 -2.63 -13.32 16.25
CA GLU A 39 -2.79 -14.35 15.21
C GLU A 39 -1.94 -14.03 13.98
N MET A 40 -1.96 -12.79 13.49
CA MET A 40 -1.08 -12.37 12.38
C MET A 40 0.40 -12.53 12.71
N ALA A 41 0.82 -12.20 13.94
CA ALA A 41 2.19 -12.40 14.38
C ALA A 41 2.57 -13.89 14.41
N GLN A 42 1.67 -14.77 14.84
CA GLN A 42 1.87 -16.23 14.81
C GLN A 42 1.98 -16.76 13.38
N GLU A 43 1.15 -16.28 12.45
CA GLU A 43 1.26 -16.65 11.03
C GLU A 43 2.60 -16.23 10.43
N ALA A 44 3.08 -15.03 10.77
CA ALA A 44 4.37 -14.55 10.32
C ALA A 44 5.53 -15.41 10.86
N VAL A 45 5.46 -15.84 12.13
CA VAL A 45 6.42 -16.80 12.71
C VAL A 45 6.39 -18.13 11.96
N ALA A 46 5.20 -18.67 11.67
CA ALA A 46 5.05 -19.90 10.90
C ALA A 46 5.59 -19.77 9.45
N ALA A 47 5.55 -18.57 8.88
CA ALA A 47 6.11 -18.24 7.57
C ALA A 47 7.63 -17.93 7.60
N GLY A 48 8.30 -18.03 8.75
CA GLY A 48 9.73 -17.74 8.88
C GLY A 48 10.08 -16.25 8.92
N GLU A 49 9.09 -15.38 9.14
CA GLU A 49 9.23 -13.93 9.23
C GLU A 49 8.76 -13.41 10.60
N PRO A 50 9.47 -13.72 11.70
CA PRO A 50 9.02 -13.39 13.04
C PRO A 50 8.86 -11.88 13.24
N ILE A 51 7.68 -11.47 13.72
CA ILE A 51 7.34 -10.08 14.03
C ILE A 51 6.55 -10.02 15.34
N ARG A 52 6.69 -8.91 16.08
CA ARG A 52 5.95 -8.68 17.32
C ARG A 52 4.51 -8.25 17.02
N ALA A 53 3.56 -8.68 17.86
CA ALA A 53 2.16 -8.24 17.77
C ALA A 53 2.02 -6.71 17.84
N ASP A 54 2.83 -6.02 18.65
CA ASP A 54 2.84 -4.55 18.73
C ASP A 54 3.20 -3.90 17.38
N SER A 55 4.14 -4.50 16.63
CA SER A 55 4.52 -4.04 15.30
C SER A 55 3.39 -4.28 14.29
N VAL A 56 2.69 -5.42 14.40
CA VAL A 56 1.48 -5.69 13.60
C VAL A 56 0.39 -4.63 13.90
N ALA A 57 0.16 -4.32 15.17
CA ALA A 57 -0.83 -3.32 15.60
C ALA A 57 -0.50 -1.92 15.03
N ALA A 58 0.77 -1.53 15.02
CA ALA A 58 1.21 -0.27 14.42
C ALA A 58 0.92 -0.22 12.91
N VAL A 59 1.24 -1.29 12.17
CA VAL A 59 0.93 -1.38 10.74
C VAL A 59 -0.59 -1.40 10.50
N ARG A 60 -1.34 -2.15 11.31
CA ARG A 60 -2.81 -2.22 11.26
C ARG A 60 -3.43 -0.84 11.42
N ARG A 61 -2.92 -0.03 12.35
CA ARG A 61 -3.37 1.35 12.53
C ARG A 61 -3.16 2.18 11.26
N ILE A 62 -1.98 2.11 10.64
CA ILE A 62 -1.69 2.84 9.40
C ILE A 62 -2.62 2.39 8.26
N VAL A 63 -2.83 1.08 8.09
CA VAL A 63 -3.75 0.55 7.08
C VAL A 63 -5.17 1.05 7.31
N ARG A 64 -5.67 1.01 8.56
CA ARG A 64 -7.00 1.52 8.90
C ARG A 64 -7.15 3.00 8.58
N LEU A 65 -6.24 3.84 9.07
CA LEU A 65 -6.28 5.29 8.81
C LEU A 65 -6.29 5.58 7.30
N SER A 66 -5.44 4.91 6.52
CA SER A 66 -5.41 5.09 5.06
C SER A 66 -6.68 4.60 4.36
N LEU A 67 -7.31 3.51 4.82
CA LEU A 67 -8.59 3.02 4.29
C LEU A 67 -9.77 3.92 4.70
N ASP A 68 -9.67 4.57 5.86
CA ASP A 68 -10.66 5.52 6.37
C ASP A 68 -10.42 6.96 5.88
N ASP A 69 -9.42 7.16 5.02
CA ASP A 69 -9.04 8.45 4.44
C ASP A 69 -8.59 9.53 5.47
N GLU A 70 -8.07 9.05 6.60
CA GLU A 70 -7.53 9.85 7.70
C GLU A 70 -6.01 9.98 7.62
N LEU A 71 -5.48 11.14 8.03
CA LEU A 71 -4.04 11.39 8.08
C LEU A 71 -3.55 11.44 9.52
N VAL A 72 -2.38 10.83 9.73
CA VAL A 72 -1.62 11.00 10.97
C VAL A 72 -1.14 12.44 11.14
N THR A 73 -0.96 12.86 12.39
CA THR A 73 -0.52 14.21 12.75
C THR A 73 0.90 14.26 13.31
N ALA A 74 1.46 13.10 13.68
CA ALA A 74 2.82 13.00 14.19
C ALA A 74 3.83 12.81 13.03
N PRO A 75 4.97 13.55 13.00
CA PRO A 75 5.96 13.43 11.94
C PRO A 75 6.51 12.02 11.74
N SER A 76 6.77 11.28 12.83
CA SER A 76 7.27 9.90 12.78
C SER A 76 6.27 8.93 12.14
N GLU A 77 4.97 9.17 12.33
CA GLU A 77 3.92 8.36 11.73
C GLU A 77 3.66 8.78 10.28
N ALA A 78 3.94 10.04 9.93
CA ALA A 78 3.74 10.55 8.58
C ALA A 78 4.61 9.82 7.55
N GLU A 79 5.85 9.48 7.92
CA GLU A 79 6.73 8.66 7.08
C GLU A 79 6.16 7.24 6.90
N GLU A 80 5.63 6.63 7.96
CA GLU A 80 5.04 5.29 7.91
C GLU A 80 3.76 5.25 7.06
N GLN A 81 2.88 6.24 7.21
CA GLN A 81 1.69 6.34 6.37
C GLN A 81 2.04 6.68 4.93
N ALA A 82 3.05 7.52 4.70
CA ALA A 82 3.56 7.79 3.37
C ALA A 82 4.12 6.53 2.71
N ASN A 83 4.78 5.64 3.46
CA ASN A 83 5.28 4.38 2.89
C ASN A 83 4.15 3.49 2.35
N LEU A 84 2.95 3.48 2.96
CA LEU A 84 1.78 2.80 2.40
C LEU A 84 1.39 3.43 1.06
N PHE A 85 1.22 4.76 1.01
CA PHE A 85 0.86 5.45 -0.23
C PHE A 85 1.92 5.32 -1.33
N ARG A 86 3.20 5.35 -0.97
CA ARG A 86 4.33 5.11 -1.86
C ARG A 86 4.41 3.67 -2.33
N GLU A 87 3.95 2.70 -1.53
CA GLU A 87 3.78 1.32 -1.95
C GLU A 87 2.73 1.21 -3.05
N LEU A 88 1.57 1.86 -2.88
CA LEU A 88 0.51 1.90 -3.90
C LEU A 88 1.00 2.46 -5.24
N LEU A 89 1.89 3.47 -5.22
CA LEU A 89 2.49 4.02 -6.45
C LEU A 89 3.36 3.04 -7.24
N ASN A 90 3.70 1.85 -6.69
CA ASN A 90 4.37 0.80 -7.47
C ASN A 90 3.38 -0.06 -8.28
N HIS A 91 2.08 0.23 -8.23
CA HIS A 91 1.03 -0.56 -8.84
C HIS A 91 0.17 0.27 -9.80
N HIS A 92 -0.67 -0.42 -10.59
CA HIS A 92 -1.66 0.25 -11.40
C HIS A 92 -2.74 0.85 -10.49
N CYS A 93 -2.82 2.18 -10.49
CA CYS A 93 -3.87 2.93 -9.83
C CYS A 93 -4.76 3.59 -10.88
N SER A 94 -6.05 3.68 -10.60
CA SER A 94 -6.95 4.54 -11.35
C SER A 94 -6.44 5.99 -11.34
N PRO A 95 -6.75 6.80 -12.36
CA PRO A 95 -6.35 8.20 -12.39
C PRO A 95 -6.81 8.98 -11.14
N GLY A 96 -8.01 8.66 -10.65
CA GLY A 96 -8.55 9.25 -9.41
C GLY A 96 -7.72 8.86 -8.18
N LEU A 97 -7.38 7.58 -8.04
CA LEU A 97 -6.53 7.12 -6.94
C LEU A 97 -5.12 7.72 -7.01
N LEU A 98 -4.54 7.86 -8.20
CA LEU A 98 -3.23 8.49 -8.35
C LEU A 98 -3.23 9.96 -7.89
N GLN A 99 -4.26 10.72 -8.28
CA GLN A 99 -4.43 12.11 -7.83
C GLN A 99 -4.63 12.17 -6.31
N HIS A 100 -5.43 11.25 -5.77
CA HIS A 100 -5.67 11.12 -4.34
C HIS A 100 -4.39 10.84 -3.56
N ILE A 101 -3.62 9.83 -3.97
CA ILE A 101 -2.33 9.47 -3.37
C ILE A 101 -1.36 10.66 -3.39
N THR A 102 -1.26 11.35 -4.52
CA THR A 102 -0.37 12.52 -4.67
C THR A 102 -0.75 13.62 -3.68
N SER A 103 -2.05 13.91 -3.54
CA SER A 103 -2.57 14.87 -2.57
C SER A 103 -2.27 14.47 -1.13
N ARG A 104 -2.47 13.19 -0.77
CA ARG A 104 -2.19 12.66 0.57
C ARG A 104 -0.69 12.70 0.90
N LEU A 105 0.17 12.33 -0.03
CA LEU A 105 1.63 12.42 0.14
C LEU A 105 2.09 13.88 0.35
N THR A 106 1.51 14.82 -0.38
CA THR A 106 1.81 16.26 -0.22
C THR A 106 1.42 16.74 1.18
N ARG A 107 0.24 16.35 1.67
CA ARG A 107 -0.21 16.69 3.03
C ARG A 107 0.67 16.05 4.11
N LEU A 108 1.07 14.79 3.92
CA LEU A 108 1.98 14.10 4.83
C LEU A 108 3.37 14.74 4.84
N GLN A 109 3.86 15.25 3.71
CA GLN A 109 5.12 15.99 3.66
C GLN A 109 5.09 17.31 4.43
N ALA A 110 3.92 17.97 4.50
CA ALA A 110 3.76 19.14 5.35
C ALA A 110 3.85 18.81 6.85
N VAL A 111 3.51 17.57 7.25
CA VAL A 111 3.64 17.07 8.63
C VAL A 111 5.06 16.54 8.91
N GLY A 112 5.62 15.78 7.97
CA GLY A 112 6.94 15.18 8.05
C GLY A 112 7.78 15.54 6.81
N PRO A 113 8.69 16.53 6.90
CA PRO A 113 9.44 17.04 5.73
C PRO A 113 10.29 15.99 5.00
N ASN A 114 10.64 14.88 5.66
CA ASN A 114 11.40 13.77 5.09
C ASN A 114 10.56 12.82 4.22
N VAL A 115 9.24 12.99 4.20
CA VAL A 115 8.34 12.20 3.36
C VAL A 115 8.70 12.40 1.89
N LYS A 116 9.02 11.29 1.22
CA LYS A 116 9.26 11.26 -0.22
C LYS A 116 7.93 11.14 -0.97
N LEU A 117 7.85 11.80 -2.12
CA LEU A 117 6.66 11.75 -2.99
C LEU A 117 6.78 10.68 -4.09
N THR A 118 7.94 10.02 -4.20
CA THR A 118 8.21 9.00 -5.21
C THR A 118 7.76 7.62 -4.74
N PRO A 119 7.53 6.67 -5.67
CA PRO A 119 7.27 5.28 -5.32
C PRO A 119 8.29 4.72 -4.33
N LEU A 120 7.85 3.76 -3.51
CA LEU A 120 8.70 3.16 -2.47
C LEU A 120 9.87 2.36 -3.09
N GLY A 121 9.64 1.76 -4.27
CA GLY A 121 10.61 0.92 -4.97
C GLY A 121 10.54 -0.54 -4.53
N ALA A 122 10.82 -1.46 -5.46
CA ALA A 122 10.64 -2.90 -5.27
C ALA A 122 11.48 -3.51 -4.13
N GLY A 123 12.62 -2.91 -3.79
CA GLY A 123 13.51 -3.40 -2.73
C GLY A 123 12.97 -3.27 -1.31
N HIS A 124 11.87 -2.52 -1.12
CA HIS A 124 11.30 -2.22 0.19
C HIS A 124 9.92 -2.86 0.43
N LEU A 125 9.45 -3.69 -0.51
CA LEU A 125 8.13 -4.34 -0.49
C LEU A 125 8.11 -5.68 0.31
N GLY A 126 9.05 -5.89 1.24
CA GLY A 126 9.12 -7.10 2.06
C GLY A 126 9.86 -8.29 1.44
N ALA A 127 10.03 -9.36 2.21
CA ALA A 127 11.03 -10.41 2.03
C ALA A 127 10.92 -11.28 0.76
N ASN A 128 9.92 -11.09 -0.10
CA ASN A 128 9.75 -11.92 -1.31
C ASN A 128 9.26 -11.15 -2.55
N ALA A 129 9.41 -9.82 -2.60
CA ALA A 129 9.09 -9.05 -3.82
C ALA A 129 9.99 -9.38 -5.02
N ALA A 130 11.09 -10.10 -4.81
CA ALA A 130 11.92 -10.62 -5.89
C ALA A 130 11.21 -11.69 -6.76
N SER A 131 10.16 -12.34 -6.24
CA SER A 131 9.58 -13.54 -6.84
C SER A 131 8.29 -13.32 -7.64
N GLN A 132 7.69 -12.13 -7.58
CA GLN A 132 6.51 -11.77 -8.40
C GLN A 132 6.83 -10.59 -9.32
N ARG A 133 7.81 -10.78 -10.21
CA ARG A 133 7.83 -10.06 -11.48
C ARG A 133 6.68 -10.57 -12.34
N GLU A 134 5.49 -10.01 -12.18
CA GLU A 134 4.71 -9.74 -13.39
C GLU A 134 5.45 -8.61 -14.09
N LYS A 135 6.27 -8.95 -15.09
CA LYS A 135 6.88 -7.95 -15.98
C LYS A 135 5.71 -7.17 -16.59
N LEU A 136 5.43 -5.99 -16.05
CA LEU A 136 4.57 -5.03 -16.74
C LEU A 136 5.15 -4.87 -18.16
N PRO A 137 4.31 -4.99 -19.21
CA PRO A 137 4.77 -4.73 -20.57
C PRO A 137 5.37 -3.32 -20.66
N PRO A 138 6.27 -3.04 -21.62
CA PRO A 138 6.74 -1.68 -21.84
C PRO A 138 5.58 -0.74 -22.19
N LEU A 139 5.73 0.56 -21.90
CA LEU A 139 4.80 1.60 -22.36
C LEU A 139 4.75 1.61 -23.90
N CYS A 140 3.56 1.52 -24.53
CA CYS A 140 3.41 1.75 -25.98
C CYS A 140 3.73 3.23 -26.24
N PRO A 141 4.68 3.55 -27.14
CA PRO A 141 5.03 4.93 -27.47
C PRO A 141 3.91 5.67 -28.24
N VAL A 142 2.83 4.97 -28.60
CA VAL A 142 1.71 5.50 -29.39
C VAL A 142 0.52 5.90 -28.51
N CYS A 143 0.07 5.04 -27.60
CA CYS A 143 -1.10 5.33 -26.74
C CYS A 143 -0.75 5.63 -25.27
N ASN A 144 0.54 5.54 -24.91
CA ASN A 144 1.05 5.75 -23.55
C ASN A 144 0.43 4.80 -22.49
N GLN A 145 -0.02 3.60 -22.90
CA GLN A 145 -0.53 2.54 -22.01
C GLN A 145 0.40 1.32 -21.99
N PHE A 146 0.30 0.49 -20.96
CA PHE A 146 1.08 -0.75 -20.81
C PHE A 146 0.37 -1.94 -21.48
N HIS A 147 0.81 -2.34 -22.68
CA HIS A 147 0.28 -3.52 -23.37
C HIS A 147 1.32 -4.17 -24.29
N SER A 148 1.12 -5.45 -24.62
CA SER A 148 2.05 -6.28 -25.39
C SER A 148 1.75 -6.28 -26.91
N GLY A 149 1.50 -5.11 -27.50
CA GLY A 149 1.14 -4.99 -28.92
C GLY A 149 -0.36 -4.83 -29.18
N GLU A 150 -0.66 -4.62 -30.48
CA GLU A 150 -1.85 -3.98 -31.09
C GLU A 150 -2.46 -2.84 -30.25
N CYS A 151 -1.88 -1.66 -30.48
CA CYS A 151 -2.41 -0.37 -30.04
C CYS A 151 -3.74 -0.17 -30.86
N LEU A 152 -4.91 -0.36 -30.23
CA LEU A 152 -6.26 -0.17 -30.83
C LEU A 152 -6.54 1.31 -31.15
#